data_AF-A0A8S2UPS5-F1
#
_entry.id   AF-A0A8S2UPS5-F1
#
_cell.length_a   1.000
_cell.length_b   1.000
_cell.length_c   1.000
_cell.angle_alpha   90.00
_cell.angle_beta   90.00
_cell.angle_gamma   90.00
#
_symmetry.space_group_name_H-M   'P 1'
#
loop_
_entity.id
_entity.type
_entity.pdbx_description
1 polymer ?
#
loop_
_entity_poly.entity_id
_entity_poly.type
_entity_poly.pdbx_seq_one_letter_code
_entity_poly.pdbx_strand_id
1 'polypeptide(L)'
;VTECEFRFRSLKDHLTAINSPFVFGSEDCTGVVPRIEYDGATNCFIGFSSPLVHGLPLINEFKTDDFEQLKTWFETKDKSTLINLHMMQPLSPTLSSSTSFILSAYGTNNRAIANDILRRWLFIYEQCYAEGMYFFHTSIKF
;
A
#
# COMPACT_ATOMS: atom_id res chain seq x y z
N VAL A 1 -3.11 -8.80 -5.43
CA VAL A 1 -2.87 -7.64 -4.55
C VAL A 1 -4.12 -6.79 -4.66
N THR A 2 -4.82 -6.57 -3.56
CA THR A 2 -5.96 -5.65 -3.54
C THR A 2 -5.45 -4.24 -3.32
N GLU A 3 -5.99 -3.25 -4.03
CA GLU A 3 -5.61 -1.84 -3.87
C GLU A 3 -5.84 -1.40 -2.41
N CYS A 4 -4.95 -0.56 -1.88
CA CYS A 4 -4.98 -0.02 -0.50
C CYS A 4 -4.78 -1.05 0.63
N GLU A 5 -4.71 -2.34 0.33
CA GLU A 5 -4.52 -3.38 1.34
C GLU A 5 -3.06 -3.45 1.81
N PHE A 6 -2.85 -3.64 3.12
CA PHE A 6 -1.56 -3.98 3.70
C PHE A 6 -1.51 -5.47 4.05
N ARG A 7 -0.65 -6.22 3.36
CA ARG A 7 -0.64 -7.69 3.37
C ARG A 7 0.31 -8.31 4.40
N PHE A 8 0.18 -7.93 5.67
CA PHE A 8 1.12 -8.34 6.73
C PHE A 8 1.21 -9.86 6.94
N ARG A 9 0.09 -10.58 6.87
CA ARG A 9 0.09 -12.05 6.98
C ARG A 9 0.86 -12.70 5.84
N SER A 10 0.63 -12.25 4.61
CA SER A 10 1.38 -12.75 3.45
C SER A 10 2.87 -12.40 3.52
N LEU A 11 3.22 -11.23 4.09
CA LEU A 11 4.61 -10.89 4.36
C LEU A 11 5.24 -11.86 5.36
N LYS A 12 4.52 -12.19 6.46
CA LYS A 12 4.97 -13.17 7.45
C LYS A 12 5.19 -14.56 6.84
N ASP A 13 4.27 -15.02 6.00
CA ASP A 13 4.39 -16.29 5.29
C ASP A 13 5.63 -16.29 4.38
N HIS A 14 5.85 -15.19 3.64
CA HIS A 14 7.03 -14.99 2.79
C HIS A 14 8.33 -15.03 3.60
N LEU A 15 8.38 -14.35 4.73
CA LEU A 15 9.52 -14.33 5.66
C LEU A 15 9.79 -15.70 6.31
N THR A 16 8.73 -16.43 6.66
CA THR A 16 8.82 -17.79 7.22
C THR A 16 9.41 -18.76 6.18
N ALA A 17 8.99 -18.66 4.92
CA ALA A 17 9.48 -19.53 3.83
C ALA A 17 10.99 -19.38 3.59
N ILE A 18 11.57 -18.22 3.88
CA ILE A 18 13.01 -17.94 3.76
C ILE A 18 13.75 -17.97 5.11
N ASN A 19 13.07 -18.43 6.17
CA ASN A 19 13.59 -18.54 7.53
C ASN A 19 14.26 -17.26 8.05
N SER A 20 13.62 -16.10 7.87
CA SER A 20 14.09 -14.84 8.43
C SER A 20 12.96 -14.01 9.01
N PRO A 21 13.08 -13.51 10.26
CA PRO A 21 12.11 -12.59 10.83
C PRO A 21 12.42 -11.11 10.51
N PHE A 22 13.52 -10.82 9.82
CA PHE A 22 14.00 -9.45 9.61
C PHE A 22 13.60 -8.94 8.23
N VAL A 23 13.05 -7.73 8.19
CA VAL A 23 12.59 -7.11 6.96
C VAL A 23 12.92 -5.63 6.93
N PHE A 24 13.31 -5.18 5.75
CA PHE A 24 13.63 -3.81 5.44
C PHE A 24 12.51 -3.20 4.57
N GLY A 25 12.00 -2.02 4.91
CA GLY A 25 10.91 -1.36 4.20
C GLY A 25 11.31 -0.07 3.49
N SER A 26 10.83 0.09 2.26
CA SER A 26 10.89 1.35 1.51
C SER A 26 9.52 1.73 0.95
N GLU A 27 9.34 3.03 0.74
CA GLU A 27 8.18 3.63 0.08
C GLU A 27 8.68 4.41 -1.13
N ASP A 28 7.99 4.26 -2.25
CA ASP A 28 8.25 5.06 -3.45
C ASP A 28 6.97 5.30 -4.25
N CYS A 29 6.93 6.42 -4.96
CA CYS A 29 5.82 6.80 -5.83
C CYS A 29 6.25 6.73 -7.29
N THR A 30 5.50 5.99 -8.11
CA THR A 30 5.79 5.84 -9.54
C THR A 30 4.65 6.33 -10.42
N GLY A 31 5.00 6.89 -11.58
CA GLY A 31 4.04 7.39 -12.56
C GLY A 31 3.30 6.27 -13.27
N VAL A 32 1.98 6.44 -13.47
CA VAL A 32 1.13 5.50 -14.19
C VAL A 32 0.21 6.21 -15.17
N VAL A 33 -0.23 5.47 -16.20
CA VAL A 33 -1.28 5.94 -17.10
C VAL A 33 -2.62 5.88 -16.35
N PRO A 34 -3.33 7.01 -16.18
CA PRO A 34 -4.58 7.03 -15.42
C PRO A 34 -5.65 6.18 -16.09
N ARG A 35 -6.15 5.17 -15.39
CA ARG A 35 -7.22 4.30 -15.87
C ARG A 35 -8.11 3.91 -14.69
N ILE A 36 -9.41 4.06 -14.87
CA ILE A 36 -10.40 3.54 -13.92
C ILE A 36 -10.83 2.17 -14.43
N GLU A 37 -10.78 1.17 -13.57
CA GLU A 37 -11.22 -0.20 -13.87
C GLU A 37 -12.19 -0.67 -12.79
N TYR A 38 -13.12 -1.54 -13.18
CA TYR A 38 -13.99 -2.22 -12.23
C TYR A 38 -13.33 -3.54 -11.80
N ASP A 39 -13.10 -3.70 -10.51
CA ASP A 39 -12.65 -4.96 -9.92
C ASP A 39 -13.85 -5.78 -9.45
N GLY A 40 -14.14 -6.85 -10.20
CA GLY A 40 -15.23 -7.77 -9.89
C GLY A 40 -15.02 -8.59 -8.61
N ALA A 41 -13.78 -8.74 -8.12
CA ALA A 41 -13.50 -9.49 -6.90
C ALA A 41 -13.95 -8.72 -5.64
N THR A 42 -13.71 -7.41 -5.61
CA THR A 42 -14.08 -6.54 -4.49
C THR A 42 -15.42 -5.81 -4.69
N ASN A 43 -15.95 -5.84 -5.92
CA ASN A 43 -17.07 -5.03 -6.38
C ASN A 43 -16.79 -3.53 -6.16
N CYS A 44 -15.60 -3.07 -6.58
CA CYS A 44 -15.13 -1.70 -6.40
C CYS A 44 -14.54 -1.16 -7.71
N PHE A 45 -14.54 0.17 -7.85
CA PHE A 45 -13.77 0.84 -8.90
C PHE A 45 -12.38 1.19 -8.40
N ILE A 46 -11.34 0.81 -9.15
CA ILE A 46 -9.93 1.08 -8.84
C ILE A 46 -9.37 2.15 -9.78
N GLY A 47 -8.29 2.83 -9.37
CA GLY A 47 -7.58 3.82 -10.20
C GLY A 47 -7.99 5.27 -9.98
N PHE A 48 -8.90 5.54 -9.04
CA PHE A 48 -9.02 6.87 -8.42
C PHE A 48 -7.89 7.07 -7.40
N SER A 49 -7.59 8.32 -7.07
CA SER A 49 -6.69 8.63 -5.95
C SER A 49 -7.38 8.23 -4.64
N SER A 50 -6.78 7.30 -3.90
CA SER A 50 -7.32 6.87 -2.61
C SER A 50 -7.29 8.02 -1.61
N PRO A 51 -8.40 8.31 -0.91
CA PRO A 51 -8.34 9.17 0.25
C PRO A 51 -7.45 8.54 1.33
N LEU A 52 -6.82 9.40 2.14
CA LEU A 52 -6.03 8.98 3.28
C LEU A 52 -6.74 9.35 4.57
N VAL A 53 -6.87 8.38 5.48
CA VAL A 53 -7.34 8.58 6.85
C VAL A 53 -6.18 8.24 7.78
N HIS A 54 -5.67 9.26 8.49
CA HIS A 54 -4.46 9.13 9.32
C HIS A 54 -3.26 8.57 8.55
N GLY A 55 -3.12 8.96 7.27
CA GLY A 55 -2.06 8.51 6.39
C GLY A 55 -2.22 7.11 5.80
N LEU A 56 -3.27 6.38 6.18
CA LEU A 56 -3.61 5.08 5.62
C LEU A 56 -4.62 5.23 4.47
N PRO A 57 -4.43 4.54 3.34
CA PRO A 57 -5.40 4.49 2.27
C PRO A 57 -6.66 3.71 2.70
N LEU A 58 -7.82 4.08 2.18
CA LEU A 58 -9.07 3.37 2.44
C LEU A 58 -9.28 2.24 1.43
N ILE A 59 -9.47 1.02 1.96
CA ILE A 59 -9.77 -0.16 1.15
C ILE A 59 -11.23 -0.11 0.71
N ASN A 60 -11.50 -0.39 -0.56
CA ASN A 60 -12.86 -0.49 -1.13
C ASN A 60 -13.69 0.81 -1.01
N GLU A 61 -13.05 1.98 -0.97
CA GLU A 61 -13.73 3.28 -0.86
C GLU A 61 -14.74 3.50 -2.00
N PHE A 62 -14.36 3.16 -3.24
CA PHE A 62 -15.19 3.37 -4.43
C PHE A 62 -16.10 2.17 -4.72
N LYS A 63 -16.79 1.71 -3.68
CA LYS A 63 -17.81 0.67 -3.74
C LYS A 63 -19.19 1.30 -3.64
N THR A 64 -20.03 1.09 -4.64
CA THR A 64 -21.42 1.57 -4.62
C THR A 64 -22.31 0.70 -5.49
N ASP A 65 -23.58 0.62 -5.11
CA ASP A 65 -24.70 0.11 -5.91
C ASP A 65 -25.54 1.26 -6.51
N ASP A 66 -25.19 2.52 -6.23
CA ASP A 66 -25.86 3.72 -6.73
C ASP A 66 -25.13 4.30 -7.96
N PHE A 67 -25.87 4.39 -9.07
CA PHE A 67 -25.39 4.98 -10.31
C PHE A 67 -25.09 6.47 -10.20
N GLU A 68 -25.84 7.24 -9.41
CA GLU A 68 -25.60 8.66 -9.24
C GLU A 68 -24.31 8.90 -8.44
N GLN A 69 -24.03 8.05 -7.45
CA GLN A 69 -22.77 8.06 -6.73
C GLN A 69 -21.59 7.74 -7.64
N LEU A 70 -21.73 6.75 -8.52
CA LEU A 70 -20.72 6.40 -9.52
C LEU A 70 -20.44 7.59 -10.45
N LYS A 71 -21.49 8.19 -11.01
CA LYS A 71 -21.38 9.38 -11.87
C LYS A 71 -20.67 10.52 -11.15
N THR A 72 -21.05 10.79 -9.91
CA THR A 72 -20.42 11.81 -9.07
C THR A 72 -18.93 11.56 -8.92
N TRP A 73 -18.48 10.32 -8.70
CA TRP A 73 -17.05 10.03 -8.60
C TRP A 73 -16.29 10.29 -9.88
N PHE A 74 -16.84 9.91 -11.04
CA PHE A 74 -16.20 10.17 -12.33
C PHE A 74 -16.06 11.66 -12.65
N GLU A 75 -16.95 12.50 -12.11
CA GLU A 75 -16.93 13.96 -12.29
C GLU A 75 -16.05 14.69 -11.26
N THR A 76 -15.95 14.16 -10.03
CA THR A 76 -15.39 14.90 -8.89
C THR A 76 -14.10 14.33 -8.31
N LYS A 77 -13.77 13.06 -8.58
CA LYS A 77 -12.60 12.39 -7.98
C LYS A 77 -11.43 12.37 -8.97
N ASP A 78 -10.26 12.70 -8.46
CA ASP A 78 -9.02 12.67 -9.24
C ASP A 78 -8.68 11.24 -9.64
N LYS A 79 -8.51 10.99 -10.94
CA LYS A 79 -7.86 9.77 -11.42
C LYS A 79 -6.42 9.77 -10.94
N SER A 80 -5.94 8.62 -10.49
CA SER A 80 -4.57 8.52 -10.02
C SER A 80 -3.58 8.53 -11.19
N THR A 81 -2.58 9.42 -11.12
CA THR A 81 -1.42 9.46 -12.02
C THR A 81 -0.17 8.85 -11.38
N LEU A 82 -0.24 8.51 -10.09
CA LEU A 82 0.87 8.03 -9.28
C LEU A 82 0.41 6.85 -8.42
N ILE A 83 1.16 5.76 -8.41
CA ILE A 83 0.96 4.68 -7.44
C ILE A 83 2.01 4.80 -6.36
N ASN A 84 1.58 4.82 -5.10
CA ASN A 84 2.48 4.68 -3.96
C ASN A 84 2.67 3.18 -3.65
N LEU A 85 3.91 2.76 -3.53
CA LEU A 85 4.30 1.36 -3.30
C LEU A 85 5.07 1.23 -1.99
N HIS A 86 4.70 0.23 -1.20
CA HIS A 86 5.43 -0.18 -0.01
C HIS A 86 6.13 -1.50 -0.31
N MET A 87 7.46 -1.44 -0.47
CA MET A 87 8.29 -2.58 -0.79
C MET A 87 8.98 -3.10 0.47
N MET A 88 9.00 -4.41 0.62
CA MET A 88 9.59 -5.11 1.75
C MET A 88 10.70 -6.03 1.25
N GLN A 89 11.93 -5.74 1.65
CA GLN A 89 13.12 -6.52 1.32
C GLN A 89 13.49 -7.38 2.53
N PRO A 90 13.35 -8.72 2.46
CA PRO A 90 13.80 -9.56 3.55
C PRO A 90 15.32 -9.54 3.72
N LEU A 91 15.77 -9.57 4.97
CA LEU A 91 17.19 -9.68 5.30
C LEU A 91 17.48 -11.11 5.72
N SER A 92 18.17 -11.88 4.88
CA SER A 92 18.57 -13.25 5.21
C SER A 92 20.09 -13.35 5.20
N PRO A 93 20.72 -13.86 6.28
CA PRO A 93 22.18 -14.05 6.30
C PRO A 93 22.64 -15.19 5.38
N THR A 94 21.71 -16.07 4.99
CA THR A 94 22.03 -17.29 4.21
C THR A 94 21.71 -17.17 2.73
N LEU A 95 20.89 -16.20 2.33
CA LEU A 95 20.50 -15.97 0.93
C LEU A 95 21.16 -14.70 0.42
N SER A 96 21.95 -14.84 -0.65
CA SER A 96 22.61 -13.72 -1.32
C SER A 96 21.62 -12.76 -2.02
N SER A 97 20.41 -13.22 -2.33
CA SER A 97 19.30 -12.38 -2.78
C SER A 97 17.97 -13.00 -2.38
N SER A 98 17.13 -12.24 -1.69
CA SER A 98 15.73 -12.56 -1.43
C SER A 98 14.83 -11.70 -2.33
N THR A 99 13.74 -12.25 -2.83
CA THR A 99 12.77 -11.50 -3.62
C THR A 99 12.03 -10.51 -2.73
N SER A 100 11.96 -9.25 -3.15
CA SER A 100 11.19 -8.22 -2.46
C SER A 100 9.69 -8.53 -2.54
N PHE A 101 8.95 -8.07 -1.54
CA PHE A 101 7.52 -8.29 -1.38
C PHE A 101 6.79 -6.95 -1.42
N ILE A 102 5.73 -6.84 -2.22
CA ILE A 102 4.84 -5.67 -2.22
C ILE A 102 3.88 -5.80 -1.04
N LEU A 103 4.09 -4.98 0.00
CA LEU A 103 3.23 -4.95 1.17
C LEU A 103 1.88 -4.28 0.86
N SER A 104 1.93 -3.13 0.19
CA SER A 104 0.75 -2.35 -0.18
C SER A 104 1.02 -1.49 -1.41
N ALA A 105 -0.03 -1.24 -2.19
CA ALA A 105 -0.03 -0.37 -3.35
C ALA A 105 -1.36 0.39 -3.43
N TYR A 106 -1.34 1.68 -3.71
CA TYR A 106 -2.55 2.47 -3.93
C TYR A 106 -2.32 3.69 -4.81
N GLY A 107 -3.36 4.07 -5.56
CA GLY A 107 -3.38 5.31 -6.31
C GLY A 107 -3.34 6.54 -5.39
N THR A 108 -2.50 7.51 -5.70
CA THR A 108 -2.36 8.76 -4.94
C THR A 108 -2.30 9.97 -5.89
N ASN A 109 -2.51 11.15 -5.32
CA ASN A 109 -2.27 12.45 -5.94
C ASN A 109 -1.04 13.18 -5.34
N ASN A 110 -0.25 12.47 -4.53
CA ASN A 110 0.94 12.97 -3.84
C ASN A 110 0.70 14.20 -2.95
N ARG A 111 -0.49 14.31 -2.35
CA ARG A 111 -0.83 15.38 -1.39
C ARG A 111 -0.70 14.95 0.08
N ALA A 112 -0.12 13.78 0.34
CA ALA A 112 0.13 13.31 1.70
C ALA A 112 1.08 14.28 2.42
N ILE A 113 0.73 14.67 3.66
CA ILE A 113 1.60 15.53 4.46
C ILE A 113 2.55 14.68 5.33
N ALA A 114 3.58 15.31 5.91
CA ALA A 114 4.55 14.61 6.77
C ALA A 114 3.88 13.78 7.89
N ASN A 115 2.80 14.29 8.50
CA ASN A 115 2.06 13.55 9.53
C ASN A 115 1.39 12.28 8.99
N ASP A 116 0.92 12.27 7.75
CA ASP A 116 0.35 11.08 7.11
C ASP A 116 1.43 10.02 6.91
N ILE A 117 2.61 10.43 6.43
CA ILE A 117 3.75 9.55 6.20
C ILE A 117 4.21 8.93 7.53
N LEU A 118 4.39 9.74 8.58
CA LEU A 118 4.81 9.25 9.90
C LEU A 118 3.80 8.27 10.50
N ARG A 119 2.51 8.57 10.44
CA ARG A 119 1.46 7.69 10.95
C ARG A 119 1.41 6.36 10.21
N ARG A 120 1.60 6.38 8.89
CA ARG A 120 1.64 5.16 8.07
C ARG A 120 2.83 4.27 8.44
N TRP A 121 4.03 4.83 8.58
CA TRP A 121 5.20 4.06 8.97
C TRP A 121 5.10 3.51 10.39
N LEU A 122 4.51 4.28 11.32
CA LEU A 122 4.21 3.79 12.66
C LEU A 122 3.24 2.60 12.61
N PHE A 123 2.16 2.69 11.83
CA PHE A 123 1.22 1.59 11.63
C PHE A 123 1.91 0.35 11.05
N ILE A 124 2.76 0.50 10.03
CA ILE A 124 3.52 -0.62 9.44
C ILE A 124 4.42 -1.27 10.50
N TYR A 125 5.12 -0.47 11.30
CA TYR A 125 5.98 -0.98 12.37
C TYR A 125 5.17 -1.77 13.41
N GLU A 126 4.05 -1.22 13.90
CA GLU A 126 3.21 -1.86 14.91
C GLU A 126 2.64 -3.20 14.43
N GLN A 127 2.17 -3.24 13.17
CA GLN A 127 1.63 -4.47 12.57
C GLN A 127 2.72 -5.53 12.35
N CYS A 128 3.90 -5.12 11.90
CA CYS A 128 5.05 -6.03 11.79
C CYS A 128 5.43 -6.62 13.15
N TYR A 129 5.52 -5.77 14.18
CA TYR A 129 5.86 -6.19 15.54
C TYR A 129 4.82 -7.17 16.11
N ALA A 130 3.52 -6.88 15.93
CA ALA A 130 2.43 -7.74 16.38
C ALA A 130 2.45 -9.14 15.73
N GLU A 131 2.95 -9.24 14.50
CA GLU A 131 3.09 -10.50 13.76
C GLU A 131 4.43 -11.22 14.02
N GLY A 132 5.31 -10.66 14.87
CA GLY A 132 6.61 -11.23 15.22
C GLY A 132 7.73 -10.95 14.20
N MET A 133 7.58 -9.90 13.39
CA MET A 133 8.55 -9.47 12.38
C MET A 133 9.33 -8.24 12.86
N TYR A 134 10.64 -8.24 12.67
CA TYR A 134 11.52 -7.12 13.01
C TYR A 134 11.69 -6.22 11.79
N PHE A 135 11.10 -5.03 11.87
CA PHE A 135 11.02 -4.07 10.78
C PHE A 135 12.08 -2.96 10.91
N PHE A 136 12.78 -2.68 9.82
CA PHE A 136 13.70 -1.55 9.69
C PHE A 136 13.27 -0.66 8.52
N HIS A 137 13.35 0.65 8.70
CA HIS A 137 13.03 1.65 7.68
C HIS A 137 14.29 2.45 7.30
N THR A 138 14.48 2.78 6.01
CA THR A 138 15.51 3.74 5.57
C THR A 138 14.87 5.09 5.32
N SER A 139 15.53 6.11 5.87
CA SER A 139 15.40 7.55 5.62
C SER A 139 14.17 8.00 4.83
N ILE A 140 13.33 8.76 5.54
CA ILE A 140 12.44 9.76 4.93
C ILE A 140 13.32 10.76 4.19
N LYS A 141 13.38 10.67 2.86
CA LYS A 141 13.91 11.78 2.05
C LYS A 141 12.79 12.83 1.98
N PHE A 142 12.94 13.89 2.77
CA PHE A 142 12.16 15.11 2.64
C PHE A 142 12.58 15.88 1.39
#